data_AF-A0A427DKD3-F1
#
_entry.id   AF-A0A427DKD3-F1
#
_cell.length_a   1.000
_cell.length_b   1.000
_cell.length_c   1.000
_cell.angle_alpha   90.00
_cell.angle_beta   90.00
_cell.angle_gamma   90.00
#
_symmetry.space_group_name_H-M   'P 1'
#
loop_
_entity.id
_entity.type
_entity.pdbx_description
1 polymer ?
#
loop_
_entity_poly.entity_id
_entity_poly.type
_entity_poly.pdbx_seq_one_letter_code
_entity_poly.pdbx_strand_id
1 'polypeptide(L)'
;MTWIIEWNDGQTSTYRFTAGVTSTGNLNTSITGVGKIVDGRFKDADAISTFALLDVPSLLSNDCNQPGGVTQMSGLTTLIISP
;
A
#
# COMPACT_ATOMS: atom_id res chain seq x y z
N MET A 1 1.18 9.59 5.77
CA MET A 1 2.15 8.48 5.80
C MET A 1 3.23 8.75 4.75
N THR A 2 4.39 8.12 4.90
CA THR A 2 5.52 8.26 3.95
C THR A 2 6.06 6.87 3.62
N TRP A 3 6.33 6.60 2.34
CA TRP A 3 6.93 5.36 1.85
C TRP A 3 8.11 5.68 0.93
N ILE A 4 9.26 5.05 1.18
CA ILE A 4 10.42 5.08 0.28
C ILE A 4 10.25 3.99 -0.76
N ILE A 5 10.19 4.39 -2.03
CA ILE A 5 10.16 3.49 -3.16
C ILE A 5 11.59 3.25 -3.60
N GLU A 6 12.02 1.99 -3.56
CA GLU A 6 13.32 1.55 -4.09
C GLU A 6 13.11 1.03 -5.50
N TRP A 7 13.75 1.68 -6.48
CA TRP A 7 13.68 1.28 -7.88
C TRP A 7 14.77 0.25 -8.19
N ASN A 8 14.54 -0.57 -9.22
CA ASN A 8 15.48 -1.61 -9.64
C ASN A 8 16.82 -1.06 -10.19
N ASP A 9 16.88 0.23 -10.51
CA ASP A 9 18.10 0.93 -10.93
C ASP A 9 18.89 1.54 -9.75
N GLY A 10 18.46 1.29 -8.51
CA GLY A 10 19.10 1.78 -7.30
C GLY A 10 18.74 3.23 -6.95
N GLN A 11 17.92 3.92 -7.76
CA GLN A 11 17.36 5.21 -7.37
C GLN A 11 16.22 5.04 -6.37
N THR A 12 15.86 6.12 -5.69
CA THR A 12 14.73 6.15 -4.76
C THR A 12 13.76 7.28 -5.08
N SER A 13 12.52 7.10 -4.61
CA SER A 13 11.50 8.16 -4.54
C SER A 13 10.88 8.20 -3.16
N THR A 14 10.50 9.40 -2.70
CA THR A 14 9.74 9.55 -1.46
C THR A 14 8.28 9.81 -1.79
N TYR A 15 7.40 8.88 -1.44
CA TYR A 15 5.96 8.98 -1.64
C TYR A 15 5.24 9.37 -0.35
N ARG A 16 4.53 10.50 -0.37
CA ARG A 16 3.73 10.97 0.76
C ARG A 16 2.25 10.86 0.43
N PHE A 17 1.51 10.13 1.26
CA PHE A 17 0.12 9.77 0.98
C PHE A 17 -0.76 9.71 2.22
N THR A 18 -2.07 9.75 1.94
CA THR A 18 -3.13 9.42 2.88
C THR A 18 -3.71 8.07 2.47
N ALA A 19 -3.85 7.14 3.42
CA ALA A 19 -4.43 5.84 3.15
C ALA A 19 -5.92 5.85 3.48
N GLY A 20 -6.72 5.25 2.61
CA GLY A 20 -8.12 4.91 2.84
C GLY A 20 -8.31 3.40 2.73
N VAL A 21 -9.32 2.88 3.41
CA VAL A 21 -9.70 1.48 3.35
C VAL A 21 -11.09 1.38 2.73
N THR A 22 -11.22 0.59 1.68
CA THR A 22 -12.49 0.29 1.03
C THR A 22 -12.77 -1.19 1.14
N SER A 23 -13.89 -1.56 1.77
CA SER A 23 -14.35 -2.95 1.82
C SER A 23 -15.36 -3.18 0.70
N THR A 24 -15.16 -4.22 -0.12
CA THR A 24 -16.05 -4.57 -1.24
C THR A 24 -17.01 -5.73 -0.90
N GLY A 25 -17.08 -6.13 0.37
CA GLY A 25 -17.84 -7.29 0.82
C GLY A 25 -17.05 -8.60 0.68
N ASN A 26 -17.49 -9.65 1.39
CA ASN A 26 -16.83 -10.98 1.42
C ASN A 26 -15.33 -10.96 1.76
N LEU A 27 -14.95 -10.14 2.75
CA LEU A 27 -13.57 -10.01 3.27
C LEU A 27 -12.53 -9.48 2.27
N ASN A 28 -12.93 -9.18 1.04
CA ASN A 28 -12.09 -8.46 0.10
C ASN A 28 -11.99 -6.99 0.53
N THR A 29 -10.78 -6.58 0.85
CA THR A 29 -10.48 -5.22 1.29
C THR A 29 -9.45 -4.62 0.35
N SER A 30 -9.59 -3.35 0.02
CA SER A 30 -8.57 -2.62 -0.73
C SER A 30 -8.08 -1.46 0.13
N ILE A 31 -6.77 -1.36 0.29
CA ILE A 31 -6.14 -0.19 0.91
C ILE A 31 -5.63 0.68 -0.23
N THR A 32 -6.10 1.91 -0.31
CA THR A 32 -5.67 2.86 -1.34
C THR A 32 -4.92 4.01 -0.68
N GLY A 33 -3.67 4.20 -1.05
CA GLY A 33 -2.92 5.42 -0.75
C GLY A 33 -3.09 6.41 -1.89
N VAL A 34 -3.51 7.63 -1.59
CA VAL A 34 -3.54 8.74 -2.57
C VAL A 34 -2.61 9.84 -2.08
N GLY A 35 -1.74 10.31 -2.96
CA GLY A 35 -0.76 11.32 -2.59
C GLY A 35 0.13 11.76 -3.75
N LYS A 36 1.35 12.18 -3.40
CA LYS A 36 2.35 12.70 -4.35
C LYS A 36 3.75 12.18 -4.05
N ILE A 37 4.57 12.11 -5.09
CA ILE A 37 6.01 11.91 -4.94
C ILE A 37 6.64 13.26 -4.57
N VAL A 38 7.24 13.35 -3.39
CA VAL A 38 7.79 14.61 -2.86
C VAL A 38 9.30 14.74 -3.04
N ASP A 39 9.98 13.64 -3.38
CA ASP A 39 11.42 13.63 -3.64
C ASP A 39 11.84 12.48 -4.56
N GLY A 40 13.00 12.64 -5.23
CA GLY A 40 13.60 11.63 -6.09
C GLY A 40 12.95 11.50 -7.47
N ARG A 41 12.96 10.30 -8.03
CA ARG A 41 12.41 10.03 -9.37
C ARG A 41 10.92 10.32 -9.39
N PHE A 42 10.41 10.96 -10.45
CA PHE A 42 9.00 11.38 -10.59
C PHE A 42 8.53 12.42 -9.55
N LYS A 43 9.44 13.24 -9.00
CA LYS A 43 9.08 14.33 -8.09
C LYS A 43 7.95 15.19 -8.65
N ASP A 44 7.05 15.60 -7.74
CA ASP A 44 5.84 16.41 -7.94
C ASP A 44 4.65 15.69 -8.62
N ALA A 45 4.89 14.48 -9.16
CA ALA A 45 3.85 13.63 -9.75
C ALA A 45 2.83 13.17 -8.72
N ASP A 46 1.58 13.04 -9.16
CA ASP A 46 0.53 12.36 -8.40
C ASP A 46 0.78 10.85 -8.38
N ALA A 47 0.48 10.23 -7.25
CA ALA A 47 0.68 8.81 -7.05
C ALA A 47 -0.49 8.18 -6.31
N ILE A 48 -0.90 7.00 -6.79
CA ILE A 48 -1.95 6.18 -6.19
C ILE A 48 -1.39 4.78 -6.00
N SER A 49 -1.38 4.31 -4.76
CA SER A 49 -1.04 2.93 -4.41
C SER A 49 -2.31 2.16 -4.08
N THR A 50 -2.46 0.95 -4.60
CA THR A 50 -3.57 0.06 -4.28
C THR A 50 -3.03 -1.27 -3.82
N PHE A 51 -3.43 -1.66 -2.62
CA PHE A 51 -3.15 -2.95 -2.01
C PHE A 51 -4.44 -3.74 -1.91
N ALA A 52 -4.55 -4.80 -2.71
CA ALA A 52 -5.71 -5.67 -2.71
C ALA A 52 -5.49 -6.81 -1.71
N LEU A 53 -6.28 -6.80 -0.65
CA LEU A 53 -6.39 -7.88 0.32
C LEU A 53 -7.50 -8.82 -0.16
N LEU A 54 -7.13 -9.78 -1.00
CA LEU A 54 -8.02 -10.84 -1.45
C LEU A 54 -7.89 -12.03 -0.49
N ASP A 55 -9.02 -12.59 -0.07
CA ASP A 55 -9.06 -13.77 0.81
C ASP A 55 -8.23 -13.61 2.10
N VAL A 56 -8.50 -12.51 2.81
CA VAL A 56 -7.91 -12.18 4.12
C VAL A 56 -7.81 -13.37 5.09
N PRO A 57 -8.78 -14.30 5.20
CA PRO A 57 -8.66 -15.49 6.05
C PRO A 57 -7.49 -16.40 5.73
N SER A 58 -7.17 -16.62 4.45
CA SER A 58 -6.07 -17.52 4.05
C SER A 58 -4.71 -16.84 4.23
N LEU A 59 -4.64 -15.53 4.02
CA LEU A 59 -3.43 -14.72 4.27
C LEU A 59 -3.09 -14.60 5.75
N LEU A 60 -4.10 -14.64 6.62
CA LEU A 60 -3.92 -14.34 8.02
C LEU A 60 -3.78 -15.56 8.93
N SER A 61 -3.85 -16.81 8.44
CA SER A 61 -3.44 -18.03 9.18
C SER A 61 -3.68 -18.03 10.72
N ASN A 62 -4.85 -17.55 11.18
CA ASN A 62 -5.24 -17.38 12.59
C ASN A 62 -4.63 -16.18 13.38
N ASP A 63 -3.83 -15.31 12.75
CA ASP A 63 -3.28 -14.07 13.31
C ASP A 63 -4.35 -13.09 13.80
N CYS A 64 -5.55 -13.10 13.20
CA CYS A 64 -6.71 -12.38 13.72
C CYS A 64 -7.10 -12.79 15.15
N ASN A 65 -6.83 -14.04 15.54
CA ASN A 65 -7.20 -14.59 16.84
C ASN A 65 -6.04 -14.55 17.85
N GLN A 66 -4.89 -13.99 17.47
CA GLN A 66 -3.77 -13.77 18.40
C GLN A 66 -4.00 -12.51 19.24
N PRO A 67 -3.57 -12.49 20.51
CA PRO A 67 -3.54 -11.26 21.30
C PRO A 67 -2.70 -10.18 20.59
N GLY A 68 -3.35 -9.12 20.11
CA GLY A 68 -2.72 -8.04 19.33
C GLY A 68 -3.18 -7.97 17.86
N GLY A 69 -3.83 -9.03 17.35
CA GLY A 69 -4.32 -9.08 15.98
C GLY A 69 -3.21 -8.93 14.94
N VAL A 70 -3.58 -8.47 13.74
CA VAL A 70 -2.65 -8.24 12.63
C VAL A 70 -2.03 -6.85 12.76
N THR A 71 -0.72 -6.80 12.97
CA THR A 71 0.03 -5.54 13.10
C THR A 71 0.80 -5.15 11.83
N GLN A 72 1.12 -6.14 10.98
CA GLN A 72 1.81 -5.94 9.71
C GLN A 72 1.37 -6.98 8.68
N MET A 73 1.31 -6.58 7.42
CA MET A 73 1.11 -7.49 6.29
C MET A 73 1.96 -7.04 5.10
N SER A 74 2.41 -8.00 4.29
CA SER A 74 3.07 -7.75 3.01
C SER A 74 2.27 -8.40 1.88
N GLY A 75 2.46 -7.89 0.67
CA GLY A 75 1.81 -8.44 -0.52
C GLY A 75 2.05 -7.57 -1.75
N LEU A 76 1.39 -7.94 -2.85
CA LEU A 76 1.47 -7.19 -4.09
C LEU A 76 0.73 -5.86 -3.97
N THR A 77 1.43 -4.78 -4.28
CA THR A 77 0.87 -3.42 -4.38
C THR A 77 1.00 -2.96 -5.82
N THR A 78 -0.06 -2.40 -6.38
CA THR A 78 0.02 -1.64 -7.64
C THR A 78 0.26 -0.18 -7.31
N LEU A 79 1.25 0.44 -7.94
CA LEU A 79 1.53 1.87 -7.83
C LEU A 79 1.37 2.51 -9.22
N ILE A 80 0.49 3.49 -9.32
CA ILE A 80 0.30 4.32 -10.50
C ILE A 80 0.88 5.69 -10.21
N ILE A 81 1.73 6.20 -11.10
CA ILE A 81 2.32 7.54 -11.02
C ILE A 81 1.89 8.29 -12.29
N SER A 82 1.29 9.46 -12.12
CA SER A 82 0.85 10.34 -13.21
C SER A 82 1.52 11.71 -13.10
N PRO A 83 2.07 12.27 -14.20
CA PRO A 83 2.71 13.58 -14.20
C PRO A 83 1.82 14.71 -13.66
#